data_AF-A0A2V6U9C4-F1
#
_entry.id   AF-A0A2V6U9C4-F1
#
_cell.length_a   1.000
_cell.length_b   1.000
_cell.length_c   1.000
_cell.angle_alpha   90.00
_cell.angle_beta   90.00
_cell.angle_gamma   90.00
#
_symmetry.space_group_name_H-M   'P 1'
#
loop_
_entity.id
_entity.type
_entity.pdbx_description
1 polymer ?
#
loop_
_entity_poly.entity_id
_entity_poly.type
_entity_poly.pdbx_seq_one_letter_code
_entity_poly.pdbx_strand_id
1 'polypeptide(L)' 'MPRTIRSLAFVFVLLATAHAWAAGERDITIAQGIDAEFLDVQMTNNIVTLIINTSIYDTLLTRDKQLQLVPSLA' A
#
# COMPACT_ATOMS: atom_id res chain seq x y z
N MET A 1 -24.34 -24.14 24.26
CA MET A 1 -24.57 -22.78 23.74
C MET A 1 -25.80 -22.79 22.84
N PRO A 2 -26.78 -21.89 23.05
CA PRO A 2 -28.00 -21.84 22.25
C PRO A 2 -27.67 -21.55 20.78
N ARG A 3 -28.42 -22.18 19.85
CA ARG A 3 -28.20 -22.13 18.39
C ARG A 3 -28.15 -20.69 17.85
N THR A 4 -28.88 -19.78 18.49
CA THR A 4 -28.95 -18.35 18.18
C THR A 4 -27.60 -17.64 18.33
N ILE A 5 -26.83 -17.95 19.37
CA ILE A 5 -25.50 -17.34 19.62
C ILE A 5 -24.50 -17.78 18.55
N ARG A 6 -24.57 -19.04 18.10
CA ARG A 6 -23.70 -19.56 17.03
C ARG A 6 -24.00 -18.90 15.69
N SER A 7 -25.29 -18.74 15.34
CA SER A 7 -25.68 -18.05 14.10
C SER A 7 -25.23 -16.58 14.11
N LEU A 8 -25.37 -15.89 15.24
CA LEU A 8 -24.96 -14.48 15.34
C LEU A 8 -23.45 -14.31 15.19
N ALA A 9 -22.65 -15.18 15.82
CA ALA A 9 -21.20 -15.16 15.68
C ALA A 9 -20.76 -15.39 14.22
N PHE A 10 -21.42 -16.30 13.52
CA PHE A 10 -21.13 -16.59 12.12
C PHE A 10 -21.41 -15.39 11.21
N VAL A 11 -22.56 -14.72 11.43
CA VAL A 11 -22.92 -13.49 10.71
C VAL A 11 -21.89 -12.39 10.99
N PHE A 12 -21.44 -12.25 12.24
CA PHE A 12 -20.47 -11.24 12.62
C PHE A 12 -19.10 -11.46 11.95
N VAL A 13 -18.63 -12.71 11.90
CA VAL A 13 -17.41 -13.08 11.17
C VAL A 13 -17.54 -12.78 9.68
N LEU A 14 -18.69 -13.11 9.07
CA LEU A 14 -18.95 -12.86 7.66
C LEU A 14 -18.92 -11.36 7.33
N LEU A 15 -19.57 -10.53 8.16
CA LEU A 15 -19.59 -9.07 8.02
C LEU A 15 -18.20 -8.45 8.20
N ALA A 16 -17.40 -8.94 9.16
CA ALA A 16 -16.03 -8.47 9.37
C ALA A 16 -15.13 -8.77 8.15
N THR A 17 -15.26 -9.95 7.55
CA THR A 17 -14.51 -10.32 6.34
C THR A 17 -14.92 -9.50 5.10
N ALA A 18 -16.19 -9.10 5.00
CA ALA A 18 -16.67 -8.31 3.88
C ALA A 18 -16.09 -6.87 3.87
N HIS A 19 -15.85 -6.27 5.03
CA HIS A 19 -15.27 -4.93 5.14
C HIS A 19 -13.77 -4.89 4.80
N ALA A 20 -13.05 -6.00 5.03
CA ALA A 20 -11.63 -6.09 4.69
C ALA A 20 -11.36 -6.11 3.18
N TRP A 21 -12.38 -6.44 2.38
CA TRP A 21 -12.31 -6.57 0.92
C TRP A 21 -12.84 -5.35 0.16
N ALA A 22 -13.33 -4.32 0.86
CA ALA A 22 -13.84 -3.09 0.28
C ALA A 22 -12.78 -1.97 0.17
N ALA A 23 -11.49 -2.32 0.11
CA ALA A 23 -10.45 -1.38 -0.29
C ALA A 23 -10.55 -1.14 -1.79
N GLY A 24 -11.55 -0.36 -2.20
CA GLY A 24 -11.74 0.06 -3.59
C GLY A 24 -10.58 0.93 -4.09
N GLU A 25 -10.62 1.22 -5.39
CA GLU A 25 -9.74 2.22 -6.00
C GLU A 25 -9.84 3.54 -5.23
N ARG A 26 -8.69 4.10 -4.85
CA ARG A 26 -8.60 5.34 -4.08
C ARG A 26 -7.66 6.28 -4.81
N ASP A 27 -8.22 7.40 -5.23
CA ASP A 27 -7.43 8.50 -5.75
C ASP A 27 -6.64 9.14 -4.60
N ILE A 28 -5.34 9.34 -4.84
CA ILE A 28 -4.43 10.03 -3.92
C ILE A 28 -3.82 11.19 -4.69
N THR A 29 -4.03 12.42 -4.20
CA THR A 29 -3.35 13.61 -4.72
C THR A 29 -2.11 13.88 -3.88
N ILE A 30 -0.95 13.95 -4.52
CA ILE A 30 0.34 14.21 -3.87
C ILE A 30 0.97 15.46 -4.48
N ALA A 31 1.21 16.48 -3.66
CA ALA A 31 1.91 17.70 -4.08
C ALA A 31 3.38 17.65 -3.65
N GLN A 32 4.29 17.54 -4.63
CA GLN A 32 5.73 17.45 -4.38
C GLN A 32 6.49 18.78 -4.57
N GLY A 33 5.82 19.82 -5.09
CA GLY A 33 6.35 21.19 -5.18
C GLY A 33 7.31 21.48 -6.33
N ILE A 34 7.83 20.46 -7.00
CA ILE A 34 8.61 20.56 -8.24
C ILE A 34 8.22 19.45 -9.20
N ASP A 35 8.54 19.65 -10.49
CA ASP A 35 8.39 18.61 -11.50
C ASP A 35 9.49 17.54 -11.38
N ALA A 36 9.16 16.32 -11.81
CA ALA A 36 10.13 15.24 -11.93
C ALA A 36 11.14 15.56 -13.04
N GLU A 37 12.42 15.34 -12.78
CA GLU A 37 13.49 15.59 -13.75
C GLU A 37 13.52 14.53 -14.86
N PHE A 38 13.61 13.25 -14.47
CA PHE A 38 13.59 12.08 -15.34
C PHE A 38 12.88 10.92 -14.65
N LEU A 39 12.11 10.13 -15.39
CA LEU A 39 11.55 8.87 -14.86
C LEU A 39 12.48 7.67 -15.11
N ASP A 40 13.68 7.90 -15.64
CA ASP A 40 14.74 6.89 -15.67
C ASP A 40 15.39 6.78 -14.29
N VAL A 41 15.18 5.63 -13.63
CA VAL A 41 15.70 5.35 -12.30
C VAL A 41 17.23 5.36 -12.21
N GLN A 42 17.94 5.15 -13.33
CA GLN A 42 19.40 5.15 -13.36
C GLN A 42 20.01 6.55 -13.49
N MET A 43 19.18 7.56 -13.79
CA MET A 43 19.64 8.91 -14.08
C MET A 43 19.33 9.93 -12.99
N THR A 44 18.50 9.60 -12.00
CA THR A 44 18.04 10.57 -11.00
C THR A 44 18.71 10.43 -9.63
N ASN A 45 19.03 11.58 -9.03
CA ASN A 45 19.41 11.70 -7.61
C ASN A 45 18.53 12.72 -6.86
N ASN A 46 17.44 13.17 -7.49
CA ASN A 46 16.51 14.11 -6.89
C ASN A 46 15.50 13.36 -6.02
N ILE A 47 15.35 13.79 -4.76
CA ILE A 47 14.48 13.11 -3.80
C ILE A 47 13.01 13.07 -4.21
N VAL A 48 12.49 14.12 -4.84
CA VAL A 48 11.09 14.18 -5.30
C VAL A 48 10.85 13.15 -6.40
N THR A 49 11.77 13.07 -7.37
CA THR A 49 11.72 12.06 -8.42
C THR A 49 11.84 10.65 -7.87
N LEU A 50 12.71 10.44 -6.86
CA LEU A 50 12.86 9.14 -6.21
C LEU A 50 11.57 8.68 -5.52
N ILE A 51 10.82 9.58 -4.88
CA ILE A 51 9.53 9.27 -4.25
C ILE A 51 8.52 8.80 -5.31
N ILE A 52 8.45 9.46 -6.46
CA ILE A 52 7.59 9.04 -7.57
C ILE A 52 8.02 7.67 -8.08
N ASN A 53 9.32 7.42 -8.23
CA ASN A 53 9.86 6.14 -8.71
C ASN A 53 9.46 4.97 -7.81
N THR A 54 9.36 5.16 -6.48
CA THR A 54 8.86 4.12 -5.56
C THR A 54 7.40 3.74 -5.79
N SER A 55 6.63 4.55 -6.52
CA SER A 55 5.25 4.27 -6.90
C SER A 55 5.11 3.64 -8.29
N ILE A 56 6.19 3.61 -9.08
CA ILE A 56 6.19 3.14 -10.49
C ILE A 56 6.99 1.83 -10.63
N TYR A 57 8.15 1.74 -9.97
CA TYR A 57 9.08 0.65 -10.14
C TYR A 57 9.20 -0.17 -8.87
N ASP A 58 8.97 -1.48 -9.01
CA ASP A 58 9.21 -2.43 -7.93
C ASP A 58 10.71 -2.69 -7.74
N THR A 59 11.09 -2.95 -6.50
CA THR A 59 12.46 -3.29 -6.11
C THR A 59 12.52 -4.63 -5.39
N LEU A 60 13.70 -5.23 -5.33
CA LEU A 60 13.94 -6.46 -4.55
C LEU A 60 13.72 -6.24 -3.05
N LEU A 61 14.20 -5.10 -2.55
CA LEU A 61 14.06 -4.65 -1.16
C LEU A 61 13.43 -3.26 -1.15
N THR A 62 12.55 -3.01 -0.18
CA THR A 62 11.95 -1.69 0.05
C THR A 62 12.13 -1.27 1.51
N ARG A 63 11.74 -0.03 1.86
CA ARG A 63 11.67 0.42 3.26
C ARG A 63 10.25 0.36 3.78
N ASP A 64 10.08 -0.17 4.98
CA ASP A 64 8.82 -0.08 5.70
C ASP A 64 8.59 1.32 6.32
N LYS A 65 7.47 1.48 7.02
CA LYS A 65 7.11 2.75 7.70
C LYS A 65 8.07 3.11 8.83
N GLN A 66 8.87 2.15 9.31
CA GLN A 66 9.91 2.28 10.33
C GLN A 66 11.30 2.43 9.70
N LEU A 67 11.35 2.62 8.37
CA LEU A 67 12.55 2.78 7.55
C LEU A 67 13.48 1.56 7.55
N GLN A 68 12.98 0.39 7.96
CA GLN A 68 13.73 -0.86 7.91
C GLN A 68 13.69 -1.45 6.51
N LEU A 69 14.80 -2.04 6.08
CA LEU A 69 14.85 -2.78 4.81
C LEU A 69 14.08 -4.09 4.95
N VAL A 70 13.09 -4.29 4.08
CA VAL A 70 12.24 -5.48 4.05
C VAL A 70 12.17 -6.05 2.62
N PRO A 71 12.00 -7.36 2.45
CA PRO A 71 11.77 -7.96 1.13
C PRO A 71 10.53 -7.38 0.43
N SER A 72 10.65 -7.19 -0.88
CA SER A 72 9.54 -6.83 -1.78
C SER A 72 9.41 -7.88 -2.88
N LEU A 73 10.19 -7.78 -3.96
CA LEU A 73 10.23 -8.81 -5.02
C LEU A 73 11.23 -9.95 -4.75
N ALA A 74 12.10 -9.81 -3.74
CA ALA A 74 13.13 -10.80 -3.41
C ALA A 74 12.59 -12.10 -2.82
#